data_AF-A0A1E7JBG0-F1
#
_entry.id   AF-A0A1E7JBG0-F1
#
_cell.length_a   1.000
_cell.length_b   1.000
_cell.length_c   1.000
_cell.angle_alpha   90.00
_cell.angle_beta   90.00
_cell.angle_gamma   90.00
#
_symmetry.space_group_name_H-M   'P 1'
#
loop_
_entity.id
_entity.type
_entity.pdbx_description
1 polymer ?
#
loop_
_entity_poly.entity_id
_entity_poly.type
_entity_poly.pdbx_seq_one_letter_code
_entity_poly.pdbx_strand_id
1 'polypeptide(L)'
;MPIHINSSTLLGDHEIELTPIRAQGAGGQNVNKVSSAIHLRFDIKNSSLPKLYKNRLLSMRDNRLTRDGHIIIKAQNHRSQEQNREEAIQRLVHL
;
A
#
# COMPACT_ATOMS: atom_id res chain seq x y z
N MET A 1 0.37 13.85 -5.46
CA MET A 1 -0.68 13.67 -6.48
C MET A 1 -1.79 12.85 -5.85
N PRO A 2 -3.06 13.26 -5.96
CA PRO A 2 -4.18 12.54 -5.33
C PRO A 2 -4.38 11.18 -6.00
N ILE A 3 -4.61 10.15 -5.20
CA ILE A 3 -4.87 8.79 -5.69
C ILE A 3 -6.40 8.61 -5.78
N HIS A 4 -6.88 8.30 -6.97
CA HIS A 4 -8.30 8.05 -7.20
C HIS A 4 -8.62 6.57 -6.92
N ILE A 5 -9.50 6.33 -5.94
CA ILE A 5 -9.98 4.97 -5.63
C ILE A 5 -11.31 4.69 -6.34
N ASN A 6 -12.19 5.70 -6.47
CA ASN A 6 -13.41 5.65 -7.27
C ASN A 6 -13.79 7.05 -7.79
N SER A 7 -14.87 7.16 -8.58
CA SER A 7 -15.39 8.41 -9.17
C SER A 7 -15.78 9.52 -8.17
N SER A 8 -15.78 9.26 -6.87
CA SER A 8 -16.13 10.20 -5.79
C SER A 8 -15.21 10.10 -4.56
N THR A 9 -14.08 9.39 -4.63
CA THR A 9 -13.19 9.17 -3.49
C THR A 9 -11.75 9.41 -3.92
N LEU A 10 -11.26 10.58 -3.48
CA LEU A 10 -9.87 11.00 -3.57
C LEU A 10 -9.19 10.63 -2.25
N LEU A 11 -8.09 9.89 -2.32
CA LEU A 11 -7.17 9.75 -1.20
C LEU A 11 -6.04 10.75 -1.38
N GLY A 12 -5.86 11.60 -0.37
CA GLY A 12 -4.68 12.44 -0.24
C GLY A 12 -3.43 11.58 -0.01
N ASP A 13 -2.27 12.08 -0.43
CA ASP A 13 -0.99 11.42 -0.17
C ASP A 13 -0.69 11.26 1.34
N HIS A 14 -1.29 12.10 2.19
CA HIS A 14 -1.18 12.01 3.64
C HIS A 14 -1.98 10.85 4.26
N GLU A 15 -2.92 10.26 3.52
CA GLU A 15 -3.74 9.14 4.00
C GLU A 15 -3.06 7.79 3.77
N ILE A 16 -2.07 7.76 2.87
CA ILE A 16 -1.35 6.57 2.46
C ILE A 16 0.14 6.78 2.76
N GLU A 17 0.64 6.07 3.75
CA GLU A 17 2.06 6.12 4.09
C GLU A 17 2.83 5.14 3.20
N LEU A 18 3.72 5.68 2.37
CA LEU A 18 4.57 4.91 1.46
C LEU A 18 6.01 4.96 1.97
N THR A 19 6.44 3.89 2.63
CA THR A 19 7.81 3.76 3.14
C THR A 19 8.66 2.92 2.18
N PRO A 20 9.72 3.48 1.57
CA PRO A 20 10.70 2.64 0.89
C PRO A 20 11.43 1.77 1.91
N ILE A 21 11.47 0.47 1.64
CA ILE A 21 12.15 -0.51 2.47
C ILE A 21 13.26 -1.18 1.66
N ARG A 22 14.25 -1.73 2.36
CA ARG A 22 15.27 -2.56 1.71
C ARG A 22 14.60 -3.83 1.19
N ALA A 23 14.78 -4.12 -0.10
CA ALA A 23 14.33 -5.38 -0.65
C ALA A 23 15.09 -6.53 0.02
N GLN A 24 14.39 -7.43 0.69
CA GLN A 24 15.00 -8.57 1.35
C GLN A 24 15.14 -9.70 0.32
N GLY A 25 16.33 -9.82 -0.27
CA GLY A 25 16.73 -10.91 -1.17
C GLY A 25 17.84 -11.75 -0.56
N ALA A 26 17.80 -13.07 -0.77
CA ALA A 26 18.85 -13.99 -0.35
C ALA A 26 20.21 -13.56 -0.94
N GLY A 27 21.22 -13.45 -0.08
CA GLY A 27 22.54 -12.92 -0.42
C GLY A 27 23.19 -13.67 -1.58
N GLY A 28 23.23 -13.04 -2.75
CA GLY A 28 23.91 -13.54 -3.94
C GLY A 28 24.50 -12.38 -4.73
N GLN A 29 25.79 -12.12 -4.49
CA GLN A 29 26.79 -11.32 -5.23
C GLN A 29 26.45 -9.91 -5.81
N ASN A 30 25.20 -9.43 -5.78
CA ASN A 30 24.80 -8.10 -6.28
C ASN A 30 23.83 -7.36 -5.31
N VAL A 31 24.06 -7.47 -4.00
CA VAL A 31 23.21 -6.92 -2.90
C VAL A 31 23.33 -5.39 -2.69
N ASN A 32 23.87 -4.64 -3.66
CA ASN A 32 24.26 -3.24 -3.44
C ASN A 32 23.43 -2.16 -4.16
N LYS A 33 22.22 -2.41 -4.65
CA LYS A 33 21.54 -1.37 -5.43
C LYS A 33 20.08 -1.17 -5.07
N VAL A 34 19.88 -0.09 -4.30
CA VAL A 34 18.66 0.71 -4.08
C VAL A 34 17.50 0.00 -3.38
N SER A 35 16.93 0.67 -2.37
CA SER A 35 15.69 0.30 -1.68
C SER A 35 14.51 0.37 -2.64
N SER A 36 14.40 -0.58 -3.57
CA SER A 36 13.34 -0.60 -4.57
C SER A 36 12.01 -1.04 -3.97
N ALA A 37 12.00 -1.78 -2.86
CA ALA A 37 10.78 -2.26 -2.25
C ALA A 37 9.99 -1.11 -1.58
N ILE A 38 8.68 -1.15 -1.72
CA ILE A 38 7.74 -0.19 -1.14
C ILE A 38 6.83 -0.91 -0.14
N HIS A 39 6.72 -0.31 1.03
CA HIS A 39 5.76 -0.67 2.06
C HIS A 39 4.68 0.40 2.09
N LEU A 40 3.47 0.04 1.68
CA LEU A 40 2.29 0.90 1.72
C LEU A 40 1.48 0.55 2.96
N ARG A 41 1.23 1.55 3.79
CA ARG A 41 0.34 1.48 4.94
C ARG A 41 -0.82 2.44 4.74
N PHE A 42 -2.03 1.93 4.87
CA PHE A 42 -3.26 2.70 4.74
C PHE A 42 -4.14 2.51 5.98
N ASP A 43 -4.51 3.61 6.63
CA ASP A 43 -5.38 3.60 7.81
C ASP A 43 -6.84 3.77 7.37
N ILE A 44 -7.62 2.69 7.40
CA ILE A 44 -9.02 2.74 6.98
C ILE A 44 -9.83 3.63 7.95
N LYS A 45 -9.54 3.58 9.26
CA LYS A 45 -10.33 4.30 10.28
C LYS A 45 -10.16 5.81 10.15
N ASN A 46 -8.94 6.26 9.94
CA ASN A 46 -8.59 7.69 9.84
C ASN A 46 -8.68 8.25 8.42
N SER A 47 -8.89 7.42 7.40
CA SER A 47 -9.08 7.89 6.02
C SER A 47 -10.36 8.72 5.82
N SER A 48 -10.40 9.47 4.74
CA SER A 48 -11.55 10.21 4.22
C SER A 48 -12.62 9.31 3.59
N LEU A 49 -12.45 7.97 3.67
CA LEU A 49 -13.40 7.02 3.10
C LEU A 49 -14.79 7.14 3.76
N PRO A 50 -15.89 6.99 2.99
CA PRO A 50 -17.22 6.89 3.58
C PRO A 50 -17.33 5.67 4.50
N LYS A 51 -18.11 5.80 5.59
CA LYS A 51 -18.31 4.74 6.61
C LYS A 51 -18.72 3.40 6.01
N LEU A 52 -19.48 3.41 4.91
CA LEU A 52 -19.88 2.21 4.17
C LEU A 52 -18.66 1.42 3.67
N TYR A 53 -17.69 2.09 3.03
CA TYR A 53 -16.46 1.47 2.55
C TYR A 53 -15.56 1.04 3.71
N LYS A 54 -15.45 1.89 4.75
CA LYS A 54 -14.69 1.52 5.96
C LYS A 54 -15.19 0.22 6.57
N ASN A 55 -16.50 0.08 6.77
CA ASN A 55 -17.10 -1.13 7.32
C ASN A 55 -16.93 -2.34 6.39
N ARG A 56 -17.02 -2.15 5.07
CA ARG A 56 -16.83 -3.23 4.09
C ARG A 56 -15.38 -3.75 4.10
N LEU A 57 -14.41 -2.83 4.12
CA LEU A 57 -12.99 -3.17 4.23
C LEU A 57 -12.68 -3.80 5.59
N LEU A 58 -13.20 -3.28 6.70
CA LEU A 58 -13.01 -3.85 8.04
C LEU A 58 -13.64 -5.24 8.21
N SER A 59 -14.70 -5.52 7.45
CA SER A 59 -15.37 -6.82 7.44
C SER A 59 -14.71 -7.83 6.47
N MET A 60 -13.87 -7.36 5.54
CA MET A 60 -13.10 -8.25 4.67
C MET A 60 -12.09 -9.04 5.50
N ARG A 61 -12.11 -10.36 5.34
CA ARG A 61 -11.08 -11.25 5.86
C ARG A 61 -9.92 -11.32 4.87
N ASP A 62 -9.20 -10.21 4.73
CA ASP A 62 -7.96 -10.18 3.95
C ASP A 62 -6.74 -10.27 4.89
N ASN A 63 -5.73 -11.02 4.49
CA ASN A 63 -4.51 -11.20 5.29
C ASN A 63 -3.65 -9.92 5.36
N ARG A 64 -3.93 -8.94 4.50
CA ARG A 64 -3.29 -7.62 4.47
C ARG A 64 -3.93 -6.65 5.47
N LEU A 65 -5.12 -6.97 5.96
CA LEU A 65 -5.85 -6.17 6.94
C LEU A 65 -5.43 -6.58 8.36
N THR A 66 -4.95 -5.61 9.13
CA THR A 66 -4.66 -5.80 10.55
C THR A 66 -5.93 -5.68 11.39
N ARG A 67 -5.93 -6.30 12.57
CA ARG A 67 -7.04 -6.20 13.55
C ARG A 67 -7.34 -4.77 13.98
N ASP A 68 -6.36 -3.87 13.86
CA ASP A 68 -6.53 -2.47 14.20
C ASP A 68 -7.15 -1.63 13.06
N GLY A 69 -7.38 -2.23 11.89
CA GLY A 69 -8.00 -1.55 10.74
C GLY A 69 -7.00 -0.86 9.80
N HIS A 70 -5.73 -1.27 9.85
CA HIS A 70 -4.73 -0.84 8.89
C HIS A 70 -4.55 -1.88 7.78
N ILE A 71 -4.53 -1.44 6.53
CA ILE A 71 -4.12 -2.24 5.38
C ILE A 71 -2.62 -2.07 5.18
N ILE A 72 -1.93 -3.20 5.05
CA ILE A 72 -0.49 -3.24 4.82
C ILE A 72 -0.21 -3.98 3.52
N ILE A 73 0.38 -3.29 2.55
CA ILE A 73 0.74 -3.82 1.24
C ILE A 73 2.24 -3.69 1.05
N LYS A 74 2.90 -4.80 0.70
CA LYS A 74 4.33 -4.84 0.37
C LYS A 74 4.48 -5.11 -1.13
N ALA A 75 5.19 -4.24 -1.82
CA ALA A 75 5.51 -4.34 -3.23
C ALA A 75 7.03 -4.37 -3.40
N GLN A 76 7.55 -5.48 -3.91
CA GLN A 76 8.99 -5.70 -4.13
C GLN A 76 9.27 -6.53 -5.39
N ASN A 77 8.27 -6.66 -6.26
CA ASN A 77 8.36 -7.47 -7.47
C ASN A 77 9.21 -6.81 -8.55
N HIS A 78 9.34 -5.48 -8.52
CA HIS A 78 10.06 -4.71 -9.52
C HIS A 78 11.43 -4.25 -9.02
N ARG A 79 12.32 -3.98 -9.98
CA ARG A 79 13.65 -3.41 -9.71
C ARG A 79 13.60 -1.90 -9.42
N SER A 80 12.54 -1.22 -9.85
CA SER A 80 12.35 0.23 -9.67
C SER A 80 11.38 0.54 -8.54
N GLN A 81 11.74 1.52 -7.71
CA GLN A 81 10.91 1.99 -6.59
C GLN A 81 9.55 2.51 -7.07
N GLU A 82 9.54 3.26 -8.18
CA GLU A 82 8.32 3.81 -8.77
C GLU A 82 7.35 2.70 -9.20
N GLN A 83 7.83 1.67 -9.89
CA GLN A 83 7.00 0.53 -10.28
C GLN A 83 6.43 -0.22 -9.08
N ASN A 84 7.21 -0.39 -8.00
CA ASN A 84 6.70 -0.98 -6.78
C ASN A 84 5.69 -0.06 -6.07
N ARG A 85 5.85 1.27 -6.14
CA ARG A 85 4.87 2.22 -5.62
C ARG A 85 3.54 2.10 -6.35
N GLU A 86 3.57 2.09 -7.68
CA GLU A 86 2.39 1.92 -8.51
C GLU A 86 1.72 0.56 -8.25
N GLU A 87 2.49 -0.52 -8.16
CA GLU A 87 1.96 -1.85 -7.81
C GLU A 87 1.24 -1.83 -6.45
N ALA A 88 1.85 -1.21 -5.43
CA ALA A 88 1.25 -1.12 -4.11
C ALA A 88 -0.09 -0.37 -4.15
N ILE A 89 -0.16 0.74 -4.90
CA ILE A 89 -1.37 1.54 -5.08
C ILE A 89 -2.44 0.74 -5.85
N GLN A 90 -2.07 0.08 -6.95
CA GLN A 90 -2.97 -0.76 -7.73
C GLN A 90 -3.59 -1.88 -6.87
N ARG A 91 -2.77 -2.51 -6.01
CA ARG A 91 -3.26 -3.51 -5.06
C ARG A 91 -4.21 -2.93 -4.01
N LEU A 92 -4.03 -1.67 -3.60
CA LEU A 92 -4.96 -0.98 -2.70
C LEU A 92 -6.30 -0.71 -3.40
N VAL A 93 -6.26 -0.25 -4.65
CA VAL A 93 -7.45 0.06 -5.46
C VAL A 93 -8.27 -1.20 -5.79
N HIS A 94 -7.61 -2.36 -5.90
CA HIS A 94 -8.27 -3.63 -6.24
C HIS A 94 -8.87 -4.38 -5.04
N LEU A 95 -8.67 -3.91 -3.80
CA LEU A 95 -9.29 -4.50 -2.59
C LEU A 95 -10.79 -4.18 -2.52
#